data_AF-A0A2N5AE67-F1
#
_entry.id   AF-A0A2N5AE67-F1
#
_cell.length_a   1.000
_cell.length_b   1.000
_cell.length_c   1.000
_cell.angle_alpha   90.00
_cell.angle_beta   90.00
_cell.angle_gamma   90.00
#
_symmetry.space_group_name_H-M   'P 1'
#
loop_
_entity.id
_entity.type
_entity.pdbx_description
1 polymer ?
#
loop_
_entity_poly.entity_id
_entity_poly.type
_entity_poly.pdbx_seq_one_letter_code
_entity_poly.pdbx_strand_id
1 'polypeptide(L)'
;MVKLLLQGSSGPEVVQLRERLAKTLGADAKMFALPSNSDTFDATLASAVRHWQSNIGIIADGVVGPYCQSLLALIKLPAFALRADEVQHLFPATKPSNVLRYLPYVAAALTSEGLTTIPLILAALGTIRAETEGFVPISEYPSQFNTLPGLPAFSAYDAGTDKGKNLGNINPGDGARFRGRGFVQLTGRSNYQKYASRIDVDIIGSPDLANAPEVAAVLLAMFLGDRREALTTALTATPPDYRKARRLVNGGAHGLDSFKKVFTLAAVLPAVMQQTSQIQGAGAGRGSRQQAGAAAIAAPAEGPVLNASKDPLDLRDRTYTPPPVSLPDRFPVDKDIATLLTVYTQAQLILDQGREGACTGFGLACVVNYLRWRKAGFPKKLDSVSPRMLYN
;
A
#
# COMPACT_ATOMS: atom_id res chain seq x y z
N MET A 1 8.13 -18.54 -8.86
CA MET A 1 8.08 -17.32 -8.03
C MET A 1 9.19 -17.38 -6.98
N VAL A 2 9.78 -16.25 -6.64
CA VAL A 2 10.80 -16.16 -5.59
C VAL A 2 10.15 -16.34 -4.21
N LYS A 3 10.77 -17.15 -3.35
CA LYS A 3 10.29 -17.43 -1.98
C LYS A 3 10.40 -16.18 -1.10
N LEU A 4 9.38 -15.89 -0.29
CA LEU A 4 9.46 -14.86 0.74
C LEU A 4 10.24 -15.40 1.96
N LEU A 5 11.19 -14.63 2.46
CA LEU A 5 11.97 -14.98 3.64
C LEU A 5 11.65 -13.99 4.78
N LEU A 6 11.24 -14.51 5.92
CA LEU A 6 10.91 -13.73 7.12
C LEU A 6 11.18 -14.57 8.37
N GLN A 7 11.02 -13.97 9.55
CA GLN A 7 11.21 -14.68 10.81
C GLN A 7 10.37 -15.98 10.87
N GLY A 8 11.04 -17.10 11.14
CA GLY A 8 10.44 -18.45 11.14
C GLY A 8 10.64 -19.23 9.83
N SER A 9 11.05 -18.58 8.73
CA SER A 9 11.49 -19.29 7.52
C SER A 9 12.74 -20.12 7.79
N SER A 10 12.88 -21.24 7.08
CA SER A 10 14.11 -22.03 7.08
C SER A 10 14.47 -22.53 5.68
N GLY A 11 15.74 -22.90 5.50
CA GLY A 11 16.26 -23.51 4.28
C GLY A 11 17.57 -22.90 3.77
N PRO A 12 18.10 -23.43 2.65
CA PRO A 12 19.36 -22.97 2.07
C PRO A 12 19.32 -21.50 1.63
N GLU A 13 18.16 -20.96 1.27
CA GLU A 13 17.99 -19.54 0.90
C GLU A 13 18.24 -18.62 2.11
N VAL A 14 17.96 -19.07 3.33
CA VAL A 14 18.23 -18.31 4.56
C VAL A 14 19.73 -18.25 4.84
N VAL A 15 20.44 -19.35 4.61
CA VAL A 15 21.92 -19.41 4.69
C VAL A 15 22.53 -18.40 3.72
N GLN A 16 22.10 -18.42 2.46
CA GLN A 16 22.58 -17.48 1.43
C GLN A 16 22.26 -16.02 1.78
N LEU A 17 21.04 -15.76 2.26
CA LEU A 17 20.63 -14.44 2.74
C LEU A 17 21.56 -13.95 3.84
N ARG A 18 21.84 -14.79 4.84
CA ARG A 18 22.67 -14.44 5.99
C ARG A 18 24.10 -14.10 5.58
N GLU A 19 24.72 -14.93 4.75
CA GLU A 19 26.07 -14.69 4.23
C GLU A 19 26.13 -13.38 3.42
N ARG A 20 25.14 -13.16 2.57
CA ARG A 20 25.09 -11.97 1.73
C ARG A 20 24.84 -10.71 2.55
N LEU A 21 23.92 -10.77 3.51
CA LEU A 21 23.59 -9.67 4.40
C LEU A 21 24.79 -9.27 5.26
N ALA A 22 25.53 -10.25 5.82
CA ALA A 22 26.73 -9.97 6.60
C ALA A 22 27.79 -9.23 5.75
N LYS A 23 27.97 -9.62 4.49
CA LYS A 23 28.86 -8.91 3.55
C LYS A 23 28.37 -7.50 3.26
N THR A 24 27.06 -7.32 3.00
CA THR A 24 26.47 -6.01 2.68
C THR A 24 26.48 -5.05 3.88
N LEU A 25 26.33 -5.56 5.10
CA LEU A 25 26.40 -4.75 6.33
C LEU A 25 27.83 -4.33 6.69
N GLY A 26 28.86 -5.05 6.23
CA GLY A 26 30.25 -4.71 6.50
C GLY A 26 30.55 -4.64 8.00
N ALA A 27 30.98 -3.47 8.49
CA ALA A 27 31.30 -3.28 9.92
C ALA A 27 30.08 -3.45 10.83
N ASP A 28 28.89 -3.05 10.37
CA ASP A 28 27.64 -3.14 11.13
C ASP A 28 27.23 -4.59 11.38
N ALA A 29 27.73 -5.55 10.59
CA ALA A 29 27.49 -6.96 10.82
C ALA A 29 27.95 -7.40 12.21
N LYS A 30 28.95 -6.74 12.80
CA LYS A 30 29.44 -7.03 14.17
C LYS A 30 28.40 -6.74 15.26
N MET A 31 27.39 -5.91 14.97
CA MET A 31 26.27 -5.65 15.89
C MET A 31 25.33 -6.87 15.99
N PHE A 32 25.42 -7.81 15.05
CA PHE A 32 24.53 -8.96 14.94
C PHE A 32 25.33 -10.26 14.92
N ALA A 33 25.03 -11.19 15.83
CA ALA A 33 25.61 -12.53 15.77
C ALA A 33 24.98 -13.32 14.60
N LEU A 34 25.60 -13.25 13.40
CA LEU A 34 25.11 -13.89 12.17
C LEU A 34 25.94 -15.14 11.82
N PRO A 35 25.69 -16.31 12.43
CA PRO A 35 26.44 -17.54 12.14
C PRO A 35 26.16 -18.02 10.72
N SER A 36 27.19 -18.13 9.87
CA SER A 36 27.05 -18.41 8.43
C SER A 36 26.27 -19.69 8.09
N ASN A 37 26.27 -20.69 8.98
CA ASN A 37 25.72 -22.02 8.69
C ASN A 37 24.29 -22.22 9.24
N SER A 38 23.68 -21.20 9.85
CA SER A 38 22.30 -21.31 10.35
C SER A 38 21.30 -21.15 9.21
N ASP A 39 20.49 -22.18 9.02
CA ASP A 39 19.42 -22.25 8.01
C ASP A 39 18.10 -21.65 8.49
N THR A 40 18.05 -21.12 9.71
CA THR A 40 16.82 -20.61 10.33
C THR A 40 16.83 -19.10 10.35
N PHE A 41 15.71 -18.49 9.94
CA PHE A 41 15.52 -17.06 9.97
C PHE A 41 15.07 -16.64 11.37
N ASP A 42 16.05 -16.45 12.25
CA ASP A 42 15.88 -16.12 13.66
C ASP A 42 15.66 -14.62 13.91
N ALA A 43 15.38 -14.26 15.16
CA ALA A 43 15.16 -12.87 15.58
C ALA A 43 16.40 -11.99 15.34
N THR A 44 17.61 -12.57 15.43
CA THR A 44 18.87 -11.88 15.16
C THR A 44 18.99 -11.52 13.69
N LEU A 45 18.71 -12.47 12.77
CA LEU A 45 18.66 -12.18 11.34
C LEU A 45 17.57 -11.16 11.00
N ALA A 46 16.38 -11.28 11.61
CA ALA A 46 15.31 -10.30 11.42
C ALA A 46 15.72 -8.87 11.83
N SER A 47 16.46 -8.74 12.93
CA SER A 47 16.99 -7.45 13.37
C SER A 47 18.04 -6.90 12.40
N ALA A 48 18.95 -7.76 11.93
CA ALA A 48 19.96 -7.39 10.94
C ALA A 48 19.34 -6.98 9.59
N VAL A 49 18.28 -7.66 9.15
CA VAL A 49 17.52 -7.31 7.94
C VAL A 49 16.85 -5.94 8.10
N ARG A 50 16.16 -5.69 9.22
CA ARG A 50 15.52 -4.38 9.47
C ARG A 50 16.55 -3.25 9.52
N HIS A 51 17.72 -3.50 10.10
CA HIS A 51 18.83 -2.56 10.11
C HIS A 51 19.32 -2.25 8.69
N TRP A 52 19.58 -3.29 7.89
CA TRP A 52 19.96 -3.13 6.49
C TRP A 52 18.90 -2.37 5.68
N GLN A 53 17.63 -2.76 5.79
CA GLN A 53 16.51 -2.09 5.12
C GLN A 53 16.44 -0.60 5.48
N SER A 54 16.65 -0.27 6.77
CA SER A 54 16.70 1.11 7.25
C SER A 54 17.87 1.89 6.65
N ASN A 55 19.06 1.28 6.59
CA ASN A 55 20.28 1.91 6.06
C ASN A 55 20.15 2.31 4.58
N ILE A 56 19.42 1.52 3.79
CA ILE A 56 19.18 1.82 2.37
C ILE A 56 17.89 2.63 2.12
N GLY A 57 17.20 3.04 3.18
CA GLY A 57 16.02 3.91 3.10
C GLY A 57 14.74 3.24 2.60
N ILE A 58 14.61 1.91 2.74
CA ILE A 58 13.39 1.18 2.39
C ILE A 58 12.57 0.83 3.65
N ILE A 59 11.41 0.19 3.47
CA ILE A 59 10.55 -0.19 4.60
C ILE A 59 11.24 -1.30 5.42
N ALA A 60 11.53 -0.99 6.69
CA ALA A 60 12.24 -1.86 7.62
C ALA A 60 11.29 -2.79 8.38
N ASP A 61 10.60 -3.68 7.68
CA ASP A 61 9.64 -4.64 8.26
C ASP A 61 10.28 -6.01 8.61
N GLY A 62 11.48 -6.30 8.10
CA GLY A 62 12.17 -7.57 8.27
C GLY A 62 11.73 -8.65 7.27
N VAL A 63 10.93 -8.30 6.26
CA VAL A 63 10.49 -9.20 5.19
C VAL A 63 11.43 -9.08 4.00
N VAL A 64 11.94 -10.20 3.52
CA VAL A 64 12.88 -10.28 2.39
C VAL A 64 12.20 -11.00 1.23
N GLY A 65 11.59 -10.22 0.33
CA GLY A 65 10.96 -10.72 -0.88
C GLY A 65 11.75 -10.44 -2.15
N PRO A 66 11.13 -10.55 -3.33
CA PRO A 66 11.81 -10.38 -4.61
C PRO A 66 12.60 -9.07 -4.71
N TYR A 67 12.07 -7.96 -4.19
CA TYR A 67 12.79 -6.68 -4.27
C TYR A 67 14.03 -6.68 -3.38
N CYS A 68 13.90 -7.03 -2.10
CA CYS A 68 15.04 -7.11 -1.19
C CYS A 68 16.10 -8.13 -1.64
N GLN A 69 15.67 -9.29 -2.16
CA GLN A 69 16.60 -10.30 -2.68
C GLN A 69 17.36 -9.80 -3.91
N SER A 70 16.72 -9.01 -4.78
CA SER A 70 17.39 -8.39 -5.92
C SER A 70 18.43 -7.35 -5.48
N LEU A 71 18.13 -6.54 -4.46
CA LEU A 71 19.06 -5.56 -3.90
C LEU A 71 20.27 -6.22 -3.21
N LEU A 72 20.05 -7.38 -2.60
CA LEU A 72 21.11 -8.21 -2.04
C LEU A 72 21.86 -9.03 -3.10
N ALA A 73 21.48 -8.94 -4.39
CA ALA A 73 22.04 -9.77 -5.47
C ALA A 73 21.96 -11.29 -5.19
N LEU A 74 20.93 -11.72 -4.46
CA LEU A 74 20.58 -13.13 -4.29
C LEU A 74 19.87 -13.68 -5.53
N ILE A 75 19.14 -12.81 -6.21
CA ILE A 75 18.46 -13.11 -7.48
C ILE A 75 18.74 -12.02 -8.51
N LYS A 76 18.55 -12.36 -9.79
CA LYS A 76 18.56 -11.40 -10.89
C LYS A 76 17.16 -11.34 -11.51
N LEU A 77 16.56 -10.16 -11.50
CA LEU A 77 15.25 -9.91 -12.09
C LEU A 77 15.40 -9.24 -13.46
N PRO A 78 14.49 -9.50 -14.42
CA PRO A 78 14.46 -8.74 -15.67
C PRO A 78 14.08 -7.28 -15.40
N ALA A 79 14.48 -6.39 -16.31
CA ALA A 79 14.12 -4.98 -16.22
C ALA A 79 12.60 -4.80 -16.30
N PHE A 80 12.07 -3.92 -15.46
CA PHE A 80 10.67 -3.55 -15.50
C PHE A 80 10.43 -2.54 -16.62
N ALA A 81 9.35 -2.72 -17.38
CA ALA A 81 9.14 -2.01 -18.65
C ALA A 81 8.75 -0.53 -18.50
N LEU A 82 8.30 -0.09 -17.32
CA LEU A 82 7.86 1.27 -17.06
C LEU A 82 8.73 1.96 -16.00
N ARG A 83 9.09 3.22 -16.23
CA ARG A 83 9.79 4.04 -15.24
C ARG A 83 8.81 4.63 -14.21
N ALA A 84 9.35 5.12 -13.09
CA ALA A 84 8.53 5.70 -12.03
C ALA A 84 7.76 6.96 -12.46
N ASP A 85 8.35 7.81 -13.31
CA ASP A 85 7.69 8.99 -13.90
C ASP A 85 6.52 8.58 -14.80
N GLU A 86 6.69 7.52 -15.60
CA GLU A 86 5.63 6.96 -16.44
C GLU A 86 4.50 6.39 -15.60
N VAL A 87 4.81 5.64 -14.53
CA VAL A 87 3.79 5.15 -13.61
C VAL A 87 3.09 6.31 -12.90
N GLN A 88 3.82 7.35 -12.46
CA GLN A 88 3.20 8.53 -11.84
C GLN A 88 2.18 9.20 -12.78
N HIS A 89 2.43 9.23 -14.08
CA HIS A 89 1.48 9.74 -15.07
C HIS A 89 0.16 8.93 -15.09
N LEU A 90 0.22 7.63 -14.81
CA LEU A 90 -0.96 6.75 -14.72
C LEU A 90 -1.77 6.96 -13.43
N PHE A 91 -1.19 7.65 -12.45
CA PHE A 91 -1.75 7.91 -11.12
C PHE A 91 -1.71 9.42 -10.77
N PRO A 92 -2.43 10.28 -11.52
CA PRO A 92 -2.30 11.73 -11.39
C PRO A 92 -2.78 12.28 -10.03
N ALA A 93 -3.68 11.57 -9.35
CA ALA A 93 -4.19 11.94 -8.02
C ALA A 93 -3.34 11.37 -6.87
N THR A 94 -2.31 10.59 -7.18
CA THR A 94 -1.49 9.88 -6.20
C THR A 94 -0.22 10.64 -5.89
N LYS A 95 0.16 10.65 -4.61
CA LYS A 95 1.41 11.27 -4.17
C LYS A 95 2.61 10.58 -4.85
N PRO A 96 3.51 11.31 -5.53
CA PRO A 96 4.70 10.74 -6.16
C PRO A 96 5.56 9.91 -5.21
N SER A 97 5.62 10.32 -3.93
CA SER A 97 6.33 9.57 -2.88
C SER A 97 5.82 8.14 -2.70
N ASN A 98 4.52 7.88 -2.92
CA ASN A 98 3.96 6.55 -2.78
C ASN A 98 4.37 5.66 -3.95
N VAL A 99 4.28 6.18 -5.18
CA VAL A 99 4.75 5.46 -6.37
C VAL A 99 6.23 5.13 -6.24
N LEU A 100 7.07 6.11 -5.90
CA LEU A 100 8.51 5.90 -5.70
C LEU A 100 8.81 4.86 -4.60
N ARG A 101 8.04 4.88 -3.50
CA ARG A 101 8.23 3.97 -2.38
C ARG A 101 7.79 2.53 -2.68
N TYR A 102 6.67 2.35 -3.36
CA TYR A 102 6.02 1.03 -3.48
C TYR A 102 6.20 0.38 -4.86
N LEU A 103 6.47 1.15 -5.92
CA LEU A 103 6.64 0.60 -7.27
C LEU A 103 7.77 -0.43 -7.36
N PRO A 104 8.94 -0.27 -6.69
CA PRO A 104 9.99 -1.28 -6.77
C PRO A 104 9.55 -2.66 -6.27
N TYR A 105 8.73 -2.73 -5.22
CA TYR A 105 8.15 -3.98 -4.72
C TYR A 105 7.19 -4.60 -5.74
N VAL A 106 6.28 -3.80 -6.30
CA VAL A 106 5.33 -4.25 -7.33
C VAL A 106 6.07 -4.74 -8.58
N ALA A 107 7.04 -3.98 -9.06
CA ALA A 107 7.85 -4.32 -10.23
C ALA A 107 8.61 -5.64 -10.01
N ALA A 108 9.25 -5.81 -8.85
CA ALA A 108 10.00 -7.02 -8.52
C ALA A 108 9.08 -8.26 -8.42
N ALA A 109 7.89 -8.12 -7.83
CA ALA A 109 6.94 -9.21 -7.73
C ALA A 109 6.35 -9.61 -9.09
N LEU A 110 5.96 -8.65 -9.93
CA LEU A 110 5.43 -8.92 -11.28
C LEU A 110 6.49 -9.59 -12.16
N THR A 111 7.73 -9.09 -12.13
CA THR A 111 8.83 -9.68 -12.90
C THR A 111 9.21 -11.08 -12.41
N SER A 112 9.21 -11.30 -11.09
CA SER A 112 9.43 -12.63 -10.48
C SER A 112 8.36 -13.65 -10.86
N GLU A 113 7.12 -13.20 -11.05
CA GLU A 113 6.01 -14.05 -11.49
C GLU A 113 5.96 -14.22 -13.01
N GLY A 114 6.74 -13.44 -13.78
CA GLY A 114 6.73 -13.45 -15.25
C GLY A 114 5.60 -12.63 -15.88
N LEU A 115 4.99 -11.70 -15.14
CA LEU A 115 3.98 -10.76 -15.63
C LEU A 115 4.65 -9.51 -16.23
N THR A 116 5.42 -9.70 -17.30
CA THR A 116 6.31 -8.67 -17.87
C THR A 116 5.77 -7.97 -19.11
N THR A 117 4.67 -8.45 -19.69
CA THR A 117 4.06 -7.81 -20.87
C THR A 117 3.30 -6.54 -20.46
N ILE A 118 3.32 -5.50 -21.31
CA ILE A 118 2.64 -4.23 -21.02
C ILE A 118 1.17 -4.41 -20.65
N PRO A 119 0.35 -5.23 -21.35
CA PRO A 119 -1.05 -5.44 -20.94
C PRO A 119 -1.20 -5.96 -19.51
N LEU A 120 -0.34 -6.90 -19.08
CA LEU A 120 -0.39 -7.47 -17.74
C LEU A 120 0.15 -6.49 -16.68
N ILE A 121 1.20 -5.73 -17.00
CA ILE A 121 1.69 -4.65 -16.15
C ILE A 121 0.60 -3.60 -15.93
N LEU A 122 -0.06 -3.15 -17.01
CA LEU A 122 -1.15 -2.18 -16.92
C LEU A 122 -2.38 -2.77 -16.21
N ALA A 123 -2.65 -4.07 -16.30
CA ALA A 123 -3.69 -4.73 -15.52
C ALA A 123 -3.37 -4.71 -14.02
N ALA A 124 -2.11 -4.90 -13.63
CA ALA A 124 -1.67 -4.80 -12.24
C ALA A 124 -1.81 -3.36 -11.72
N LEU A 125 -1.33 -2.37 -12.47
CA LEU A 125 -1.45 -0.96 -12.13
C LEU A 125 -2.92 -0.51 -12.10
N GLY A 126 -3.73 -0.94 -13.07
CA GLY A 126 -5.17 -0.72 -13.11
C GLY A 126 -5.89 -1.32 -11.90
N THR A 127 -5.44 -2.49 -11.44
CA THR A 127 -5.94 -3.12 -10.20
C THR A 127 -5.60 -2.25 -8.99
N ILE A 128 -4.32 -1.90 -8.79
CA ILE A 128 -3.91 -1.02 -7.69
C ILE A 128 -4.71 0.28 -7.70
N ARG A 129 -4.91 0.86 -8.88
CA ARG A 129 -5.66 2.11 -9.01
C ARG A 129 -7.12 1.98 -8.64
N ALA A 130 -7.76 0.87 -9.04
CA ALA A 130 -9.16 0.61 -8.71
C ALA A 130 -9.38 0.26 -7.23
N GLU A 131 -8.41 -0.40 -6.58
CA GLU A 131 -8.56 -0.87 -5.20
C GLU A 131 -8.07 0.16 -4.17
N THR A 132 -6.95 0.84 -4.41
CA THR A 132 -6.34 1.72 -3.39
C THR A 132 -6.06 3.14 -3.86
N GLU A 133 -6.02 3.40 -5.17
CA GLU A 133 -5.66 4.65 -5.90
C GLU A 133 -4.35 5.33 -5.42
N GLY A 134 -4.20 5.58 -4.13
CA GLY A 134 -3.01 6.08 -3.46
C GLY A 134 -1.74 5.23 -3.58
N PHE A 135 -1.79 4.07 -4.25
CA PHE A 135 -0.62 3.20 -4.49
C PHE A 135 0.06 2.74 -3.19
N VAL A 136 -0.74 2.47 -2.17
CA VAL A 136 -0.29 1.96 -0.87
C VAL A 136 -1.02 0.65 -0.59
N PRO A 137 -0.37 -0.37 -0.03
CA PRO A 137 -1.07 -1.54 0.49
C PRO A 137 -1.83 -1.14 1.75
N ILE A 138 -3.16 -1.25 1.73
CA ILE A 138 -4.03 -0.82 2.84
C ILE A 138 -5.00 -1.92 3.24
N SER A 139 -5.49 -1.84 4.47
CA SER A 139 -6.66 -2.63 4.88
C SER A 139 -7.92 -1.95 4.41
N GLU A 140 -8.92 -2.74 4.03
CA GLU A 140 -10.29 -2.28 3.86
C GLU A 140 -10.77 -1.63 5.16
N TYR A 141 -11.54 -0.55 5.03
CA TYR A 141 -12.16 0.14 6.16
C TYR A 141 -13.58 -0.37 6.40
N PRO A 142 -14.08 -0.32 7.65
CA PRO A 142 -15.49 -0.58 7.92
C PRO A 142 -16.40 0.34 7.10
N SER A 143 -17.44 -0.23 6.50
CA SER A 143 -18.43 0.46 5.68
C SER A 143 -19.79 -0.24 5.79
N GLN A 144 -20.85 0.43 5.34
CA GLN A 144 -22.19 -0.18 5.24
C GLN A 144 -22.24 -1.43 4.34
N PHE A 145 -21.26 -1.63 3.44
CA PHE A 145 -21.23 -2.76 2.52
C PHE A 145 -20.59 -4.02 3.13
N ASN A 146 -19.70 -3.83 4.11
CA ASN A 146 -19.00 -4.92 4.79
C ASN A 146 -19.44 -5.08 6.25
N THR A 147 -20.19 -4.13 6.80
CA THR A 147 -20.66 -4.13 8.20
C THR A 147 -22.18 -4.08 8.22
N LEU A 148 -22.82 -5.10 8.79
CA LEU A 148 -24.26 -5.15 8.96
C LEU A 148 -24.69 -4.13 10.04
N PRO A 149 -25.86 -3.47 9.89
CA PRO A 149 -26.35 -2.51 10.87
C PRO A 149 -26.46 -3.12 12.27
N GLY A 150 -25.90 -2.43 13.27
CA GLY A 150 -25.94 -2.86 14.67
C GLY A 150 -24.99 -4.02 15.03
N LEU A 151 -24.16 -4.48 14.09
CA LEU A 151 -23.20 -5.57 14.31
C LEU A 151 -21.74 -5.07 14.23
N PRO A 152 -20.76 -5.85 14.73
CA PRO A 152 -19.34 -5.49 14.68
C PRO A 152 -18.84 -5.23 13.25
N ALA A 153 -17.75 -4.47 13.14
CA ALA A 153 -17.11 -4.19 11.85
C ALA A 153 -16.79 -5.48 11.08
N PHE A 154 -17.04 -5.46 9.77
CA PHE A 154 -16.89 -6.61 8.86
C PHE A 154 -17.85 -7.79 9.12
N SER A 155 -18.89 -7.60 9.94
CA SER A 155 -19.90 -8.63 10.21
C SER A 155 -20.62 -9.15 8.97
N ALA A 156 -20.68 -8.39 7.87
CA ALA A 156 -21.25 -8.90 6.63
C ALA A 156 -20.35 -9.96 5.97
N TYR A 157 -19.08 -10.08 6.38
CA TYR A 157 -18.17 -11.12 5.93
C TYR A 157 -18.07 -12.28 6.95
N ASP A 158 -18.68 -12.17 8.12
CA ASP A 158 -18.56 -13.22 9.15
C ASP A 158 -19.27 -14.52 8.77
N ALA A 159 -18.89 -15.60 9.46
CA ALA A 159 -19.54 -16.90 9.35
C ALA A 159 -21.06 -16.79 9.55
N GLY A 160 -21.81 -17.59 8.80
CA GLY A 160 -23.27 -17.58 8.81
C GLY A 160 -23.92 -16.59 7.83
N THR A 161 -23.17 -15.63 7.28
CA THR A 161 -23.63 -14.76 6.18
C THR A 161 -23.35 -15.37 4.81
N ASP A 162 -24.11 -15.00 3.78
CA ASP A 162 -23.88 -15.52 2.42
C ASP A 162 -22.54 -15.05 1.83
N LYS A 163 -22.13 -13.82 2.13
CA LYS A 163 -20.80 -13.32 1.77
C LYS A 163 -19.71 -14.08 2.51
N GLY A 164 -19.87 -14.31 3.82
CA GLY A 164 -18.93 -15.11 4.61
C GLY A 164 -18.76 -16.53 4.08
N LYS A 165 -19.86 -17.20 3.68
CA LYS A 165 -19.80 -18.51 3.02
C LYS A 165 -18.97 -18.48 1.73
N ASN A 166 -19.20 -17.49 0.86
CA ASN A 166 -18.44 -17.32 -0.39
C ASN A 166 -16.95 -17.00 -0.13
N LEU A 167 -16.64 -16.33 0.98
CA LEU A 167 -15.28 -16.02 1.43
C LEU A 167 -14.61 -17.19 2.17
N GLY A 168 -15.32 -18.30 2.39
CA GLY A 168 -14.86 -19.44 3.17
C GLY A 168 -14.68 -19.15 4.67
N ASN A 169 -15.32 -18.10 5.18
CA ASN A 169 -15.28 -17.72 6.59
C ASN A 169 -16.21 -18.65 7.38
N ILE A 170 -15.66 -19.32 8.40
CA ILE A 170 -16.32 -20.41 9.14
C ILE A 170 -16.44 -20.14 10.63
N ASN A 171 -15.68 -19.19 11.16
CA ASN A 171 -15.74 -18.79 12.57
C ASN A 171 -16.27 -17.35 12.72
N PRO A 172 -16.96 -17.04 13.83
CA PRO A 172 -17.24 -15.66 14.21
C PRO A 172 -15.95 -14.83 14.28
N GLY A 173 -15.97 -13.60 13.75
CA GLY A 173 -14.81 -12.70 13.68
C GLY A 173 -13.89 -12.94 12.48
N ASP A 174 -14.12 -13.96 11.66
CA ASP A 174 -13.37 -14.21 10.43
C ASP A 174 -13.50 -13.04 9.44
N GLY A 175 -14.64 -12.36 9.41
CA GLY A 175 -14.87 -11.19 8.56
C GLY A 175 -13.85 -10.09 8.84
N ALA A 176 -13.67 -9.75 10.12
CA ALA A 176 -12.68 -8.75 10.54
C ALA A 176 -11.24 -9.26 10.40
N ARG A 177 -11.00 -10.55 10.72
CA ARG A 177 -9.67 -11.17 10.65
C ARG A 177 -9.15 -11.23 9.21
N PHE A 178 -9.98 -11.64 8.26
CA PHE A 178 -9.65 -11.83 6.84
C PHE A 178 -10.29 -10.76 5.93
N ARG A 179 -10.44 -9.53 6.45
CA ARG A 179 -10.81 -8.35 5.67
C ARG A 179 -9.82 -8.09 4.51
N GLY A 180 -10.25 -7.28 3.54
CA GLY A 180 -9.42 -6.88 2.41
C GLY A 180 -8.09 -6.26 2.84
N ARG A 181 -6.97 -6.74 2.28
CA ARG A 181 -5.62 -6.19 2.52
C ARG A 181 -4.75 -6.17 1.27
N GLY A 182 -3.75 -5.30 1.30
CA GLY A 182 -2.73 -5.17 0.26
C GLY A 182 -3.26 -4.51 -1.02
N PHE A 183 -2.45 -4.58 -2.08
CA PHE A 183 -2.74 -3.95 -3.37
C PHE A 183 -3.94 -4.55 -4.10
N VAL A 184 -4.20 -5.84 -3.89
CA VAL A 184 -5.27 -6.60 -4.56
C VAL A 184 -6.53 -6.75 -3.69
N GLN A 185 -6.53 -6.17 -2.47
CA GLN A 185 -7.60 -6.33 -1.48
C GLN A 185 -7.97 -7.82 -1.24
N LEU A 186 -6.97 -8.64 -0.91
CA LEU A 186 -7.16 -10.06 -0.64
C LEU A 186 -8.12 -10.23 0.54
N THR A 187 -9.25 -10.90 0.31
CA THR A 187 -10.36 -10.99 1.27
C THR A 187 -10.85 -12.43 1.42
N GLY A 188 -11.17 -12.83 2.65
CA GLY A 188 -11.78 -14.12 2.98
C GLY A 188 -10.78 -15.22 3.33
N ARG A 189 -11.12 -16.03 4.32
CA ARG A 189 -10.29 -17.13 4.83
C ARG A 189 -9.80 -18.06 3.72
N SER A 190 -10.65 -18.41 2.76
CA SER A 190 -10.28 -19.32 1.67
C SER A 190 -9.12 -18.77 0.83
N ASN A 191 -9.15 -17.48 0.53
CA ASN A 191 -8.08 -16.80 -0.20
C ASN A 191 -6.80 -16.71 0.64
N TYR A 192 -6.89 -16.30 1.92
CA TYR A 192 -5.72 -16.28 2.80
C TYR A 192 -5.09 -17.67 2.93
N GLN A 193 -5.89 -18.73 3.08
CA GLN A 193 -5.40 -20.12 3.09
C GLN A 193 -4.71 -20.51 1.78
N LYS A 194 -5.34 -20.22 0.64
CA LYS A 194 -4.79 -20.54 -0.68
C LYS A 194 -3.42 -19.90 -0.90
N TYR A 195 -3.27 -18.63 -0.56
CA TYR A 195 -2.01 -17.93 -0.84
C TYR A 195 -0.97 -18.16 0.25
N ALA A 196 -1.35 -18.28 1.54
CA ALA A 196 -0.42 -18.58 2.64
C ALA A 196 0.47 -19.79 2.32
N SER A 197 -0.13 -20.89 1.86
CA SER A 197 0.59 -22.12 1.52
C SER A 197 1.51 -21.96 0.31
N ARG A 198 1.13 -21.15 -0.68
CA ARG A 198 1.90 -20.96 -1.90
C ARG A 198 3.09 -20.01 -1.71
N ILE A 199 2.98 -19.06 -0.80
CA ILE A 199 4.07 -18.11 -0.50
C ILE A 199 4.94 -18.56 0.68
N ASP A 200 4.54 -19.63 1.38
CA ASP A 200 5.20 -20.13 2.60
C ASP A 200 5.28 -19.06 3.71
N VAL A 201 4.19 -18.29 3.90
CA VAL A 201 4.07 -17.25 4.92
C VAL A 201 2.75 -17.41 5.66
N ASP A 202 2.80 -17.40 7.00
CA ASP A 202 1.61 -17.53 7.86
C ASP A 202 0.79 -16.23 7.92
N ILE A 203 0.15 -15.89 6.80
CA ILE A 203 -0.85 -14.81 6.73
C ILE A 203 -2.21 -15.25 7.32
N ILE A 204 -2.36 -16.48 7.83
CA ILE A 204 -3.58 -16.91 8.53
C ILE A 204 -3.48 -16.54 10.00
N GLY A 205 -2.35 -16.89 10.64
CA GLY A 205 -2.00 -16.50 12.00
C GLY A 205 -1.71 -15.02 12.11
N SER A 206 -1.03 -14.44 11.11
CA SER A 206 -0.62 -13.03 11.08
C SER A 206 -1.15 -12.30 9.82
N PRO A 207 -2.48 -12.08 9.69
CA PRO A 207 -3.09 -11.55 8.46
C PRO A 207 -2.65 -10.14 8.09
N ASP A 208 -2.17 -9.34 9.03
CA ASP A 208 -1.67 -7.99 8.75
C ASP A 208 -0.38 -7.99 7.91
N LEU A 209 0.34 -9.12 7.85
CA LEU A 209 1.45 -9.32 6.91
C LEU A 209 1.02 -9.12 5.46
N ALA A 210 -0.25 -9.31 5.10
CA ALA A 210 -0.74 -9.04 3.75
C ALA A 210 -0.67 -7.55 3.35
N ASN A 211 -0.37 -6.64 4.28
CA ASN A 211 -0.05 -5.23 4.00
C ASN A 211 1.46 -4.93 3.96
N ALA A 212 2.33 -5.87 4.35
CA ALA A 212 3.76 -5.69 4.18
C ALA A 212 4.08 -5.57 2.68
N PRO A 213 4.91 -4.60 2.24
CA PRO A 213 5.07 -4.28 0.82
C PRO A 213 5.47 -5.47 -0.06
N GLU A 214 6.44 -6.28 0.37
CA GLU A 214 6.88 -7.49 -0.33
C GLU A 214 5.74 -8.51 -0.45
N VAL A 215 5.06 -8.77 0.67
CA VAL A 215 3.94 -9.74 0.72
C VAL A 215 2.78 -9.25 -0.13
N ALA A 216 2.37 -7.99 0.01
CA ALA A 216 1.27 -7.39 -0.74
C ALA A 216 1.53 -7.40 -2.25
N ALA A 217 2.77 -7.11 -2.67
CA ALA A 217 3.17 -7.14 -4.07
C ALA A 217 3.20 -8.57 -4.64
N VAL A 218 3.72 -9.53 -3.87
CA VAL A 218 3.70 -10.96 -4.22
C VAL A 218 2.26 -11.46 -4.34
N LEU A 219 1.38 -11.15 -3.38
CA LEU A 219 -0.04 -11.51 -3.43
C LEU A 219 -0.73 -10.95 -4.67
N LEU A 220 -0.49 -9.68 -5.01
CA LEU A 220 -0.99 -9.08 -6.25
C LEU A 220 -0.52 -9.85 -7.49
N ALA A 221 0.80 -10.10 -7.59
CA ALA A 221 1.38 -10.78 -8.74
C ALA A 221 0.83 -12.21 -8.90
N MET A 222 0.77 -13.01 -7.83
CA MET A 222 0.19 -14.36 -7.90
C MET A 222 -1.28 -14.36 -8.24
N PHE A 223 -2.04 -13.43 -7.68
CA PHE A 223 -3.48 -13.35 -7.93
C PHE A 223 -3.77 -13.06 -9.41
N LEU A 224 -2.98 -12.19 -10.03
CA LEU A 224 -3.04 -11.94 -11.48
C LEU A 224 -2.45 -13.10 -12.29
N GLY A 225 -1.39 -13.75 -11.78
CA GLY A 225 -0.75 -14.93 -12.38
C GLY A 225 -1.73 -16.09 -12.57
N ASP A 226 -2.55 -16.37 -11.55
CA ASP A 226 -3.62 -17.38 -11.60
C ASP A 226 -4.67 -17.11 -12.71
N ARG A 227 -4.73 -15.87 -13.21
CA ARG A 227 -5.68 -15.40 -14.22
C ARG A 227 -4.99 -14.95 -15.50
N ARG A 228 -3.70 -15.23 -15.66
CA ARG A 228 -2.85 -14.69 -16.73
C ARG A 228 -3.46 -14.90 -18.12
N GLU A 229 -3.85 -16.13 -18.43
CA GLU A 229 -4.39 -16.47 -19.74
C GLU A 229 -5.68 -15.69 -20.02
N ALA A 230 -6.64 -15.77 -19.10
CA ALA A 230 -7.92 -15.08 -19.23
C ALA A 230 -7.79 -13.54 -19.28
N LEU A 231 -6.86 -12.97 -18.50
CA LEU A 231 -6.53 -11.55 -18.54
C LEU A 231 -5.90 -11.18 -19.88
N THR A 232 -4.94 -11.96 -20.37
CA THR A 232 -4.30 -11.74 -21.67
C THR A 232 -5.35 -11.76 -22.77
N THR A 233 -6.20 -12.80 -22.85
CA THR A 233 -7.28 -12.89 -23.84
C THR A 233 -8.24 -11.71 -23.78
N ALA A 234 -8.63 -11.25 -22.58
CA ALA A 234 -9.53 -10.10 -22.45
C ALA A 234 -8.87 -8.80 -22.91
N LEU A 235 -7.59 -8.60 -22.59
CA LEU A 235 -6.86 -7.36 -22.88
C LEU A 235 -6.34 -7.26 -24.31
N THR A 236 -6.17 -8.39 -25.01
CA THR A 236 -5.75 -8.43 -26.43
C THR A 236 -6.93 -8.57 -27.39
N ALA A 237 -8.17 -8.66 -26.89
CA ALA A 237 -9.36 -8.58 -27.73
C ALA A 237 -9.41 -7.25 -28.52
N THR A 238 -10.14 -7.23 -29.63
CA THR A 238 -10.32 -6.02 -30.46
C THR A 238 -11.80 -5.66 -30.53
N PRO A 239 -12.26 -4.61 -29.81
CA PRO A 239 -11.53 -3.81 -28.82
C PRO A 239 -11.26 -4.58 -27.50
N PRO A 240 -10.30 -4.14 -26.65
CA PRO A 240 -10.02 -4.78 -25.36
C PRO A 240 -11.23 -4.82 -24.42
N ASP A 241 -11.48 -5.97 -23.80
CA ASP A 241 -12.58 -6.18 -22.85
C ASP A 241 -12.14 -5.90 -21.41
N TYR A 242 -12.05 -4.61 -21.08
CA TYR A 242 -11.71 -4.16 -19.73
C TYR A 242 -12.71 -4.61 -18.67
N ARG A 243 -13.99 -4.80 -19.03
CA ARG A 243 -15.02 -5.24 -18.08
C ARG A 243 -14.78 -6.69 -17.67
N LYS A 244 -14.48 -7.57 -18.63
CA LYS A 244 -14.09 -8.96 -18.35
C LYS A 244 -12.79 -9.02 -17.57
N ALA A 245 -11.77 -8.25 -17.96
CA ALA A 245 -10.51 -8.17 -17.23
C ALA A 245 -10.74 -7.76 -15.77
N ARG A 246 -11.59 -6.75 -15.51
CA ARG A 246 -11.88 -6.29 -14.15
C ARG A 246 -12.65 -7.32 -13.31
N ARG A 247 -13.63 -8.01 -13.92
CA ARG A 247 -14.38 -9.09 -13.26
C ARG A 247 -13.50 -10.25 -12.83
N LEU A 248 -12.47 -10.57 -13.61
CA LEU A 248 -11.50 -11.60 -13.22
C LEU A 248 -10.80 -11.22 -11.92
N VAL A 249 -10.49 -9.94 -11.70
CA VAL A 249 -9.73 -9.50 -10.53
C VAL A 249 -10.60 -9.33 -9.28
N ASN A 250 -11.76 -8.66 -9.40
CA ASN A 250 -12.57 -8.27 -8.24
C ASN A 250 -13.86 -9.10 -8.08
N GLY A 251 -14.17 -10.02 -9.00
CA GLY A 251 -15.44 -10.73 -9.04
C GLY A 251 -16.62 -9.88 -9.54
N GLY A 252 -16.38 -8.59 -9.82
CA GLY A 252 -17.36 -7.62 -10.29
C GLY A 252 -16.74 -6.53 -11.17
N ALA A 253 -17.51 -5.48 -11.46
CA ALA A 253 -17.05 -4.34 -12.27
C ALA A 253 -16.84 -3.05 -11.45
N HIS A 254 -16.77 -3.16 -10.12
CA HIS A 254 -16.48 -2.02 -9.26
C HIS A 254 -15.08 -1.46 -9.55
N GLY A 255 -14.98 -0.14 -9.66
CA GLY A 255 -13.73 0.55 -10.04
C GLY A 255 -13.32 0.38 -11.51
N LEU A 256 -14.22 -0.05 -12.40
CA LEU A 256 -13.92 -0.26 -13.83
C LEU A 256 -13.36 1.00 -14.51
N ASP A 257 -13.89 2.18 -14.20
CA ASP A 257 -13.41 3.42 -14.82
C ASP A 257 -11.98 3.76 -14.38
N SER A 258 -11.66 3.59 -13.09
CA SER A 258 -10.29 3.75 -12.57
C SER A 258 -9.33 2.74 -13.21
N PHE A 259 -9.76 1.48 -13.34
CA PHE A 259 -8.99 0.43 -14.00
C PHE A 259 -8.72 0.77 -15.48
N LYS A 260 -9.77 1.08 -16.25
CA LYS A 260 -9.69 1.41 -17.68
C LYS A 260 -8.84 2.66 -17.93
N LYS A 261 -8.96 3.66 -17.07
CA LYS A 261 -8.26 4.94 -17.23
C LYS A 261 -6.74 4.79 -17.17
N VAL A 262 -6.19 3.75 -16.52
CA VAL A 262 -4.76 3.42 -16.62
C VAL A 262 -4.36 3.10 -18.06
N PHE A 263 -5.14 2.31 -18.78
CA PHE A 263 -4.87 1.98 -20.19
C PHE A 263 -4.99 3.21 -21.09
N THR A 264 -5.98 4.06 -20.85
CA THR A 264 -6.14 5.32 -21.61
C THR A 264 -4.96 6.26 -21.41
N LEU A 265 -4.50 6.44 -20.17
CA LEU A 265 -3.32 7.28 -19.87
C LEU A 265 -2.03 6.65 -20.41
N ALA A 266 -1.94 5.33 -20.42
CA ALA A 266 -0.78 4.61 -20.94
C ALA A 266 -0.62 4.72 -22.46
N ALA A 267 -1.72 4.97 -23.20
CA ALA A 267 -1.70 5.01 -24.67
C ALA A 267 -0.78 6.09 -25.26
N VAL A 268 -0.48 7.14 -24.50
CA VAL A 268 0.42 8.23 -24.92
C VAL A 268 1.87 8.04 -24.46
N LEU A 269 2.17 6.96 -23.73
CA LEU A 269 3.51 6.73 -23.20
C LEU A 269 4.43 6.11 -24.28
N PRO A 270 5.66 6.62 -24.46
CA PRO A 270 6.60 6.10 -25.46
C PRO A 270 6.86 4.59 -25.36
N ALA A 271 6.99 4.06 -24.14
CA ALA A 271 7.19 2.62 -23.88
C ALA A 271 6.02 1.75 -24.40
N VAL A 272 4.80 2.29 -24.38
CA VAL A 272 3.59 1.61 -24.86
C VAL A 272 3.45 1.78 -26.38
N MET A 273 3.74 2.98 -26.89
CA MET A 273 3.71 3.29 -28.32
C MET A 273 4.72 2.45 -29.12
N GLN A 274 5.95 2.25 -28.61
CA GLN A 274 6.99 1.46 -29.29
C GLN A 274 6.61 -0.02 -29.46
N GLN A 275 5.84 -0.60 -28.54
CA GLN A 275 5.39 -1.99 -28.65
C GLN A 275 4.15 -2.15 -29.55
N THR A 276 3.27 -1.14 -29.63
CA THR A 276 2.13 -1.16 -30.57
C THR A 276 2.56 -1.05 -32.02
N SER A 277 3.67 -0.35 -32.31
CA SER A 277 4.21 -0.20 -33.67
C SER A 277 4.82 -1.49 -34.24
N GLN A 278 5.29 -2.40 -33.39
CA GLN A 278 5.84 -3.70 -33.83
C GLN A 278 4.76 -4.70 -34.25
N ILE A 279 3.51 -4.52 -33.81
CA ILE A 279 2.38 -5.40 -34.14
C ILE A 279 1.71 -5.01 -35.47
N GLN A 280 1.84 -3.75 -35.91
CA GLN A 280 1.25 -3.27 -37.18
C GLN A 280 2.18 -3.34 -38.40
N GLY A 281 3.42 -3.82 -38.24
CA GLY A 281 4.46 -3.81 -39.27
C GLY A 281 4.73 -5.14 -40.00
N ALA A 282 3.89 -6.17 -39.83
CA ALA A 282 4.03 -7.43 -40.56
C ALA A 282 3.24 -7.39 -41.89
N GLY A 283 3.61 -6.49 -42.80
CA GLY A 283 2.95 -6.34 -44.08
C GLY A 283 3.71 -5.44 -45.07
N ALA A 284 4.51 -6.10 -45.93
CA ALA A 284 5.04 -5.63 -47.21
C ALA A 284 6.04 -4.43 -47.24
N GLY A 285 7.23 -4.68 -47.80
CA GLY A 285 8.06 -3.64 -48.40
C GLY A 285 9.57 -3.86 -48.30
N ARG A 286 10.18 -4.48 -49.31
CA ARG A 286 11.63 -4.43 -49.57
C ARG A 286 12.05 -2.97 -49.83
N GLY A 287 13.12 -2.50 -49.21
CA GLY A 287 13.75 -1.23 -49.60
C GLY A 287 14.91 -0.76 -48.71
N SER A 288 16.13 -0.87 -49.26
CA SER A 288 17.38 -0.17 -48.93
C SER A 288 17.95 -0.23 -47.49
N ARG A 289 19.10 -0.91 -47.40
CA ARG A 289 20.16 -0.67 -46.41
C ARG A 289 20.50 0.82 -46.36
N GLN A 290 20.44 1.41 -45.17
CA GLN A 290 21.30 2.52 -44.81
C GLN A 290 21.99 2.19 -43.49
N GLN A 291 23.31 2.08 -43.56
CA GLN A 291 24.21 2.02 -42.42
C GLN A 291 24.08 3.34 -41.65
N ALA A 292 23.52 3.30 -40.44
CA ALA A 292 23.69 4.36 -39.46
C ALA A 292 24.74 3.86 -38.46
N GLY A 293 25.89 4.53 -38.46
CA GLY A 293 27.04 4.21 -37.61
C GLY A 293 26.69 4.27 -36.13
N ALA A 294 27.37 3.43 -35.37
CA ALA A 294 27.41 3.49 -33.92
C ALA A 294 27.93 4.87 -33.48
N ALA A 295 27.03 5.73 -33.02
CA ALA A 295 27.40 6.89 -32.24
C ALA A 295 27.60 6.42 -30.80
N ALA A 296 28.86 6.38 -30.38
CA ALA A 296 29.24 6.22 -28.99
C ALA A 296 28.52 7.28 -28.14
N ILE A 297 27.93 6.83 -27.04
CA ILE A 297 27.31 7.69 -26.03
C ILE A 297 28.43 8.58 -25.49
N ALA A 298 28.37 9.88 -25.81
CA ALA A 298 29.22 10.88 -25.18
C ALA A 298 28.97 10.84 -23.66
N ALA A 299 30.04 10.86 -22.89
CA ALA A 299 29.99 10.98 -21.44
C ALA A 299 29.07 12.17 -21.03
N PRO A 300 28.26 12.02 -19.98
CA PRO A 300 27.37 13.09 -19.56
C PRO A 300 28.20 14.32 -19.22
N ALA A 301 27.85 15.45 -19.82
CA ALA A 301 28.40 16.74 -19.44
C ALA A 301 28.17 16.96 -17.95
N GLU A 302 29.21 17.43 -17.24
CA GLU A 302 29.20 17.68 -15.81
C GLU A 302 28.03 18.61 -15.45
N GLY A 303 26.96 18.02 -14.93
CA GLY A 303 25.88 18.75 -14.29
C GLY A 303 26.38 19.44 -13.03
N PRO A 304 25.65 20.44 -12.51
CA PRO A 304 26.06 21.16 -11.31
C PRO A 304 26.28 20.17 -10.15
N VAL A 305 27.41 20.34 -9.45
CA VAL A 305 27.75 19.51 -8.30
C VAL A 305 26.72 19.73 -7.20
N LEU A 306 25.83 18.75 -7.01
CA LEU A 306 24.84 18.75 -5.94
C LEU A 306 25.50 18.32 -4.62
N ASN A 307 26.20 19.26 -3.97
CA ASN A 307 26.90 19.08 -2.70
C ASN A 307 26.05 19.41 -1.47
N ALA A 308 24.71 19.41 -1.61
CA ALA A 308 23.81 19.59 -0.47
C ALA A 308 23.87 18.34 0.43
N SER A 309 24.47 18.48 1.61
CA SER A 309 24.41 17.50 2.68
C SER A 309 23.00 17.46 3.27
N LYS A 310 22.53 16.28 3.65
CA LYS A 310 21.27 16.11 4.38
C LYS A 310 21.31 16.96 5.66
N ASP A 311 20.26 17.76 5.88
CA ASP A 311 20.14 18.54 7.11
C ASP A 311 20.24 17.61 8.34
N PRO A 312 20.97 18.04 9.39
CA PRO A 312 20.99 17.30 10.64
C PRO A 312 19.57 17.17 11.19
N LEU A 313 19.27 16.01 11.77
CA LEU A 313 17.98 15.74 12.40
C LEU A 313 17.68 16.82 13.46
N ASP A 314 16.74 17.72 13.15
CA ASP A 314 16.22 18.65 14.14
C ASP A 314 15.29 17.86 15.07
N LEU A 315 15.59 17.88 16.38
CA LEU A 315 14.74 17.25 17.38
C LEU A 315 13.33 17.86 17.42
N ARG A 316 13.16 19.08 16.88
CA ARG A 316 11.87 19.76 16.72
C ARG A 316 11.03 19.20 15.56
N ASP A 317 11.66 18.49 14.61
CA ASP A 317 10.98 17.83 13.49
C ASP A 317 10.51 16.41 13.82
N ARG A 318 10.79 15.92 15.04
CA ARG A 318 10.21 14.66 15.51
C ARG A 318 8.69 14.81 15.59
N THR A 319 7.99 13.84 14.99
CA THR A 319 6.56 13.65 15.23
C THR A 319 6.32 13.62 16.73
N TYR A 320 5.54 14.57 17.24
CA TYR A 320 5.18 14.64 18.65
C TYR A 320 4.63 13.28 19.08
N THR A 321 5.38 12.61 19.95
CA THR A 321 4.99 11.35 20.56
C THR A 321 4.56 11.70 21.98
N PRO A 322 3.24 11.88 22.23
CA PRO A 322 2.79 12.14 23.58
C PRO A 322 3.27 10.99 24.46
N PRO A 323 3.79 11.25 25.68
CA PRO A 323 4.03 10.19 26.63
C PRO A 323 2.73 9.40 26.81
N PRO A 324 2.78 8.06 26.89
CA PRO A 324 1.59 7.26 27.20
C PRO A 324 1.17 7.61 28.64
N VAL A 325 0.28 8.58 28.77
CA VAL A 325 -0.36 8.96 30.02
C VAL A 325 -1.73 8.30 30.01
N SER A 326 -2.07 7.59 31.09
CA SER A 326 -3.43 7.11 31.29
C SER A 326 -4.39 8.30 31.19
N LEU A 327 -5.36 8.21 30.29
CA LEU A 327 -6.44 9.17 30.25
C LEU A 327 -7.21 9.08 31.57
N PRO A 328 -7.67 10.22 32.13
CA PRO A 328 -8.57 10.15 33.27
C PRO A 328 -9.84 9.41 32.88
N ASP A 329 -10.43 8.65 33.81
CA ASP A 329 -11.66 7.89 33.59
C ASP A 329 -12.83 8.75 33.07
N ARG A 330 -12.76 10.07 33.34
CA ARG A 330 -13.69 11.08 32.85
C ARG A 330 -12.96 12.40 32.58
N PHE A 331 -13.39 13.09 31.53
CA PHE A 331 -12.96 14.46 31.22
C PHE A 331 -14.14 15.26 30.65
N PRO A 332 -14.39 16.50 31.12
CA PRO A 332 -13.77 17.18 32.26
C PRO A 332 -14.02 16.45 33.58
N VAL A 333 -13.19 16.68 34.60
CA VAL A 333 -13.39 16.09 35.93
C VAL A 333 -14.58 16.75 36.65
N ASP A 334 -15.20 16.07 37.62
CA ASP A 334 -16.41 16.55 38.30
C ASP A 334 -16.24 17.96 38.90
N LYS A 335 -15.05 18.28 39.40
CA LYS A 335 -14.69 19.62 39.90
C LYS A 335 -14.79 20.71 38.83
N ASP A 336 -14.34 20.40 37.62
CA ASP A 336 -14.39 21.33 36.49
C ASP A 336 -15.84 21.50 36.03
N ILE A 337 -16.63 20.42 36.00
CA ILE A 337 -18.06 20.51 35.67
C ILE A 337 -18.77 21.42 36.68
N ALA A 338 -18.54 21.20 37.99
CA ALA A 338 -19.18 21.98 39.05
C ALA A 338 -18.86 23.48 39.01
N THR A 339 -17.69 23.86 38.49
CA THR A 339 -17.22 25.26 38.48
C THR A 339 -17.40 25.94 37.13
N LEU A 340 -17.15 25.23 36.03
CA LEU A 340 -17.08 25.78 34.69
C LEU A 340 -18.40 25.68 33.93
N LEU A 341 -19.28 24.72 34.25
CA LEU A 341 -20.52 24.54 33.50
C LEU A 341 -21.39 25.80 33.55
N THR A 342 -21.55 26.40 34.73
CA THR A 342 -22.32 27.66 34.88
C THR A 342 -21.72 28.80 34.07
N VAL A 343 -20.39 28.93 34.06
CA VAL A 343 -19.71 30.00 33.30
C VAL A 343 -19.81 29.73 31.79
N TYR A 344 -19.73 28.47 31.37
CA TYR A 344 -19.87 28.07 29.97
C TYR A 344 -21.30 28.30 29.44
N THR A 345 -22.31 28.02 30.26
CA THR A 345 -23.70 28.33 29.95
C THR A 345 -23.92 29.84 29.84
N GLN A 346 -23.33 30.64 30.74
CA GLN A 346 -23.38 32.12 30.65
C GLN A 346 -22.70 32.66 29.40
N ALA A 347 -21.67 31.98 28.90
CA ALA A 347 -20.99 32.34 27.66
C ALA A 347 -21.82 32.07 26.39
N GLN A 348 -23.01 31.45 26.51
CA GLN A 348 -23.94 31.16 25.41
C GLN A 348 -23.35 30.28 24.30
N LEU A 349 -22.47 29.34 24.68
CA LEU A 349 -21.76 28.44 23.75
C LEU A 349 -22.42 27.05 23.60
N ILE A 350 -23.52 26.80 24.32
CA ILE A 350 -24.32 25.57 24.18
C ILE A 350 -25.18 25.69 22.93
N LEU A 351 -24.99 24.77 22.00
CA LEU A 351 -25.68 24.75 20.71
C LEU A 351 -26.83 23.75 20.73
N ASP A 352 -27.99 24.16 20.21
CA ASP A 352 -29.15 23.30 20.00
C ASP A 352 -29.36 23.07 18.50
N GLN A 353 -29.29 21.80 18.08
CA GLN A 353 -29.51 21.42 16.67
C GLN A 353 -30.99 21.25 16.32
N GLY A 354 -31.89 21.27 17.31
CA GLY A 354 -33.32 21.04 17.11
C GLY A 354 -33.60 19.77 16.31
N ARG A 355 -34.24 19.94 15.15
CA ARG A 355 -34.62 18.85 14.22
C ARG A 355 -33.74 18.79 12.97
N GLU A 356 -32.61 19.49 12.93
CA GLU A 356 -31.80 19.64 11.71
C GLU A 356 -31.02 18.37 11.30
N GLY A 357 -30.85 17.39 12.20
CA GLY A 357 -30.09 16.17 11.91
C GLY A 357 -28.60 16.40 11.63
N ALA A 358 -28.07 17.56 12.01
CA ALA A 358 -26.70 18.01 11.74
C ALA A 358 -25.74 17.71 12.91
N CYS A 359 -25.79 16.50 13.46
CA CYS A 359 -25.08 16.17 14.70
C CYS A 359 -23.56 16.35 14.60
N THR A 360 -22.95 16.06 13.44
CA THR A 360 -21.50 16.15 13.24
C THR A 360 -20.97 17.58 13.36
N GLY A 361 -21.56 18.55 12.64
CA GLY A 361 -21.06 19.93 12.67
C GLY A 361 -21.40 20.64 13.97
N PHE A 362 -22.54 20.34 14.59
CA PHE A 362 -22.85 20.83 15.94
C PHE A 362 -21.90 20.26 16.99
N GLY A 363 -21.57 18.96 16.89
CA GLY A 363 -20.59 18.31 17.76
C GLY A 363 -19.21 18.94 17.62
N LEU A 364 -18.73 19.13 16.39
CA LEU A 364 -17.42 19.75 16.15
C LEU A 364 -17.39 21.23 16.56
N ALA A 365 -18.46 22.00 16.29
CA ALA A 365 -18.56 23.39 16.73
C ALA A 365 -18.55 23.51 18.25
N CYS A 366 -19.19 22.58 18.97
CA CYS A 366 -19.12 22.50 20.43
C CYS A 366 -17.68 22.32 20.92
N VAL A 367 -16.92 21.41 20.31
CA VAL A 367 -15.49 21.20 20.65
C VAL A 367 -14.67 22.46 20.37
N VAL A 368 -14.85 23.08 19.21
CA VAL A 368 -14.14 24.31 18.83
C VAL A 368 -14.45 25.45 19.80
N ASN A 369 -15.72 25.65 20.15
CA ASN A 369 -16.15 26.66 21.11
C ASN A 369 -15.54 26.44 22.50
N TYR A 370 -15.58 25.20 23.01
CA TYR A 370 -14.99 24.87 24.29
C TYR A 370 -13.48 25.13 24.33
N LEU A 371 -12.75 24.72 23.27
CA LEU A 371 -11.31 24.94 23.18
C LEU A 371 -10.95 26.43 23.06
N ARG A 372 -11.71 27.20 22.27
CA ARG A 372 -11.54 28.67 22.16
C ARG A 372 -11.82 29.36 23.49
N TRP A 373 -12.89 28.97 24.17
CA TRP A 373 -13.28 29.50 25.47
C TRP A 373 -12.23 29.22 26.55
N ARG A 374 -11.70 28.00 26.60
CA ARG A 374 -10.58 27.64 27.49
C ARG A 374 -9.31 28.42 27.16
N LYS A 375 -8.96 28.54 25.88
CA LYS A 375 -7.78 29.32 25.43
C LYS A 375 -7.90 30.80 25.79
N ALA A 376 -9.11 31.35 25.78
CA ALA A 376 -9.39 32.73 26.15
C ALA A 376 -9.49 32.97 27.67
N GLY A 377 -9.26 31.96 28.51
CA GLY A 377 -9.30 32.11 29.97
C GLY A 377 -10.71 32.15 30.56
N PHE A 378 -11.63 31.35 29.99
CA PHE A 378 -13.00 31.18 30.50
C PHE A 378 -13.84 32.48 30.58
N PRO A 379 -13.88 33.30 29.52
CA PRO A 379 -14.62 34.56 29.55
C PRO A 379 -16.13 34.32 29.71
N LYS A 380 -16.82 35.25 30.37
CA LYS A 380 -18.30 35.19 30.55
C LYS A 380 -19.09 35.35 29.25
N LYS A 381 -18.46 35.83 28.18
CA LYS A 381 -19.02 35.97 26.84
C LYS A 381 -17.96 35.61 25.81
N LEU A 382 -18.34 34.84 24.80
CA LEU A 382 -17.50 34.55 23.65
C LEU A 382 -18.41 34.22 22.46
N ASP A 383 -18.08 34.75 21.29
CA ASP A 383 -18.85 34.45 20.09
C ASP A 383 -18.68 32.99 19.68
N SER A 384 -19.81 32.30 19.53
CA SER A 384 -19.88 30.92 19.06
C SER A 384 -19.47 30.81 17.59
N VAL A 385 -18.76 29.73 17.24
CA VAL A 385 -18.53 29.38 15.84
C VAL A 385 -19.80 28.78 15.22
N SER A 386 -20.03 29.07 13.94
CA SER A 386 -21.16 28.49 13.21
C SER A 386 -20.94 27.00 12.98
N PRO A 387 -21.90 26.12 13.34
CA PRO A 387 -21.85 24.69 12.96
C PRO A 387 -21.71 24.46 11.46
N ARG A 388 -22.15 25.42 10.64
CA ARG A 388 -22.13 25.35 9.18
C ARG A 388 -20.73 25.56 8.57
N MET A 389 -19.77 26.11 9.31
CA MET A 389 -18.40 26.26 8.80
C MET A 389 -17.65 24.93 8.67
N LEU A 390 -18.20 23.86 9.24
CA LEU A 390 -17.64 22.51 9.27
C LEU A 390 -18.39 21.56 8.32
N TYR A 391 -19.33 22.10 7.56
CA TYR A 391 -20.02 21.47 6.45
C TYR A 391 -19.56 22.14 5.15
N ASN A 392 -19.31 21.32 4.11
CA ASN A 392 -19.29 21.79 2.72
C ASN A 392 -20.62 21.46 2.07
#